data_AF-A0A5R2MV86-F1
#
_entry.id   AF-A0A5R2MV86-F1
#
_cell.length_a   1.000
_cell.length_b   1.000
_cell.length_c   1.000
_cell.angle_alpha   90.00
_cell.angle_beta   90.00
_cell.angle_gamma   90.00
#
_symmetry.space_group_name_H-M   'P 1'
#
loop_
_entity.id
_entity.type
_entity.pdbx_description
1 polymer ?
#
loop_
_entity_poly.entity_id
_entity_poly.type
_entity_poly.pdbx_seq_one_letter_code
_entity_poly.pdbx_strand_id
1 'polypeptide(L)'
;KLLMASLGSKNTDCRQDGAALDPALGRASYIFNPTIEGIEQADAVLIIGANPRFEASVLNARIRKRWRLGNLPVGVIGDVGDTRYDYEQLGAG
;
A
#
# COMPACT_ATOMS: atom_id res chain seq x y z
N LYS A 1 4.73 -22.38 11.01
CA LYS A 1 6.17 -22.18 11.35
C LYS A 1 6.73 -23.28 12.26
N LEU A 2 6.20 -23.51 13.47
CA LEU A 2 6.76 -24.48 14.43
C LEU A 2 6.85 -25.92 13.91
N LEU A 3 5.83 -26.40 13.19
CA LEU A 3 5.83 -27.73 12.57
C LEU A 3 6.93 -27.90 11.50
N MET A 4 7.15 -26.89 10.66
CA MET A 4 8.18 -26.96 9.62
C MET A 4 9.58 -26.92 10.24
N ALA A 5 9.75 -26.14 11.32
CA ALA A 5 10.99 -26.09 12.08
C ALA A 5 11.30 -27.44 12.75
N SER A 6 10.30 -28.12 13.33
CA SER A 6 10.52 -29.47 13.92
C SER A 6 10.90 -30.53 12.90
N LEU A 7 10.57 -30.32 11.62
CA LEU A 7 10.96 -31.20 10.51
C LEU A 7 12.30 -30.78 9.86
N GLY A 8 13.00 -29.77 10.39
CA GLY A 8 14.27 -29.28 9.83
C GLY A 8 14.13 -28.46 8.54
N SER A 9 12.91 -28.11 8.13
CA SER A 9 12.67 -27.33 6.91
C SER A 9 12.91 -25.84 7.17
N LYS A 10 13.81 -25.24 6.36
CA LYS A 10 14.06 -23.79 6.33
C LYS A 10 13.15 -23.05 5.37
N ASN A 11 12.33 -23.77 4.60
CA ASN A 11 11.50 -23.21 3.55
C ASN A 11 10.16 -22.79 4.16
N THR A 12 9.94 -21.49 4.27
CA THR A 12 8.65 -20.90 4.67
C THR A 12 8.49 -19.60 3.90
N ASP A 13 7.42 -19.51 3.11
CA ASP A 13 7.10 -18.31 2.33
C ASP A 13 5.60 -18.04 2.46
N CYS A 14 5.22 -16.78 2.53
CA CYS A 14 3.83 -16.31 2.54
C CYS A 14 3.57 -15.24 1.47
N ARG A 15 4.55 -14.96 0.61
CA ARG A 15 4.40 -14.03 -0.51
C ARG A 15 3.52 -14.66 -1.58
N GLN A 16 2.63 -13.86 -2.17
CA GLN A 16 1.69 -14.33 -3.19
C GLN A 16 2.32 -14.34 -4.60
N ASP A 17 3.30 -13.48 -4.85
CA ASP A 17 3.81 -13.13 -6.19
C ASP A 17 5.34 -13.11 -6.27
N GLY A 18 6.03 -13.63 -5.24
CA GLY A 18 7.50 -13.62 -5.19
C GLY A 18 8.10 -12.24 -4.90
N ALA A 19 7.31 -11.28 -4.39
CA ALA A 19 7.78 -9.95 -4.02
C ALA A 19 9.15 -9.98 -3.30
N ALA A 20 10.07 -9.08 -3.67
CA ALA A 20 11.40 -9.00 -3.08
C ALA A 20 11.39 -8.36 -1.67
N LEU A 21 10.46 -8.79 -0.81
CA LEU A 21 10.37 -8.40 0.58
C LEU A 21 11.25 -9.33 1.41
N ASP A 22 12.31 -8.77 1.99
CA ASP A 22 13.17 -9.49 2.93
C ASP A 22 13.03 -8.86 4.32
N PRO A 23 12.58 -9.62 5.34
CA PRO A 23 12.53 -9.14 6.72
C PRO A 23 13.86 -8.58 7.25
N ALA A 24 15.01 -8.98 6.68
CA ALA A 24 16.33 -8.43 6.99
C ALA A 24 16.46 -6.94 6.65
N LEU A 25 15.64 -6.43 5.71
CA LEU A 25 15.56 -5.00 5.38
C LEU A 25 14.68 -4.22 6.38
N GLY A 26 14.22 -4.88 7.44
CA GLY A 26 13.45 -4.28 8.53
C GLY A 26 11.95 -4.24 8.25
N ARG A 27 11.16 -4.21 9.34
CA ARG A 27 9.68 -4.22 9.27
C ARG A 27 9.10 -3.07 8.44
N ALA A 28 9.80 -1.93 8.40
CA ALA A 28 9.38 -0.74 7.66
C ALA A 28 9.26 -0.99 6.14
N SER A 29 9.91 -2.01 5.60
CA SER A 29 9.91 -2.32 4.16
C SER A 29 8.59 -2.89 3.62
N TYR A 30 7.72 -3.43 4.47
CA TYR A 30 6.49 -4.12 4.05
C TYR A 30 5.24 -3.70 4.84
N ILE A 31 5.33 -2.64 5.64
CA ILE A 31 4.19 -2.08 6.37
C ILE A 31 3.85 -0.68 5.85
N PHE A 32 2.62 -0.27 6.13
CA PHE A 32 2.20 1.11 5.96
C PHE A 32 2.70 1.97 7.14
N ASN A 33 3.94 2.47 7.04
CA ASN A 33 4.62 3.21 8.10
C ASN A 33 3.85 4.43 8.65
N PRO A 34 3.17 5.25 7.82
CA PRO A 34 2.46 6.43 8.30
C PRO A 34 1.26 6.14 9.20
N THR A 35 0.80 4.88 9.28
CA THR A 35 -0.47 4.45 9.87
C THR A 35 -1.71 4.95 9.11
N ILE A 36 -2.83 4.23 9.25
CA ILE A 36 -4.10 4.58 8.59
C ILE A 36 -4.60 5.96 9.03
N GLU A 37 -4.40 6.33 10.29
CA GLU A 37 -4.76 7.66 10.82
C GLU A 37 -3.85 8.76 10.30
N GLY A 38 -2.57 8.47 10.07
CA GLY A 38 -1.60 9.44 9.55
C GLY A 38 -1.94 9.99 8.17
N ILE A 39 -2.81 9.33 7.40
CA ILE A 39 -3.34 9.85 6.12
C ILE A 39 -4.01 11.21 6.31
N GLU A 40 -4.63 11.46 7.47
CA GLU A 40 -5.29 12.73 7.76
C GLU A 40 -4.29 13.90 7.83
N GLN A 41 -3.02 13.61 8.08
CA GLN A 41 -1.94 14.60 8.15
C GLN A 41 -1.13 14.71 6.84
N ALA A 42 -1.46 13.89 5.83
CA ALA A 42 -0.77 13.95 4.54
C ALA A 42 -1.05 15.28 3.84
N ASP A 43 -0.01 15.84 3.23
CA ASP A 43 -0.05 17.00 2.34
C ASP A 43 -0.12 16.59 0.87
N ALA A 44 0.39 15.41 0.53
CA ALA A 44 0.25 14.76 -0.78
C ALA A 44 0.18 13.23 -0.63
N VAL A 45 -0.38 12.55 -1.63
CA VAL A 45 -0.39 11.09 -1.72
C VAL A 45 0.10 10.64 -3.09
N LEU A 46 1.03 9.69 -3.13
CA LEU A 46 1.46 9.02 -4.35
C LEU A 46 1.12 7.53 -4.26
N ILE A 47 0.34 7.04 -5.22
CA ILE A 47 -0.04 5.63 -5.34
C ILE A 47 0.79 5.03 -6.47
N ILE A 48 1.47 3.91 -6.20
CA ILE A 48 2.36 3.25 -7.17
C ILE A 48 1.88 1.81 -7.34
N GLY A 49 1.42 1.46 -8.54
CA GLY A 49 1.09 0.10 -8.96
C GLY A 49 -0.01 -0.59 -8.13
N ALA A 50 -0.85 0.18 -7.44
CA ALA A 50 -1.83 -0.36 -6.49
C ALA A 50 -3.21 0.29 -6.69
N ASN A 51 -4.27 -0.51 -6.59
CA ASN A 51 -5.64 -0.02 -6.58
C ASN A 51 -6.24 -0.08 -5.17
N PRO A 52 -6.09 0.97 -4.35
CA PRO A 52 -6.54 0.95 -2.95
C PRO A 52 -8.05 0.80 -2.83
N ARG A 53 -8.84 1.09 -3.88
CA ARG A 53 -10.29 0.87 -3.85
C ARG A 53 -10.63 -0.61 -3.66
N PHE A 54 -9.89 -1.52 -4.29
CA PHE A 54 -10.14 -2.96 -4.23
C PHE A 54 -9.21 -3.69 -3.26
N GLU A 55 -7.95 -3.29 -3.20
CA GLU A 55 -6.95 -3.96 -2.36
C GLU A 55 -7.04 -3.56 -0.88
N ALA A 56 -7.42 -2.30 -0.60
CA ALA A 56 -7.45 -1.75 0.75
C ALA A 56 -8.56 -0.69 0.90
N SER A 57 -9.83 -1.10 0.73
CA SER A 57 -10.96 -0.16 0.60
C SER A 57 -11.10 0.83 1.77
N VAL A 58 -10.71 0.44 2.99
CA VAL A 58 -10.68 1.32 4.16
C VAL A 58 -9.61 2.41 4.02
N LEU A 59 -8.43 2.07 3.47
CA LEU A 59 -7.37 3.02 3.16
C LEU A 59 -7.84 4.03 2.11
N ASN A 60 -8.50 3.54 1.04
CA ASN A 60 -9.10 4.41 0.02
C ASN A 60 -10.15 5.36 0.61
N ALA A 61 -10.97 4.88 1.54
CA ALA A 61 -11.96 5.71 2.22
C ALA A 61 -11.31 6.81 3.08
N ARG A 62 -10.14 6.55 3.68
CA ARG A 62 -9.36 7.55 4.43
C ARG A 62 -8.71 8.58 3.52
N ILE A 63 -8.12 8.16 2.41
CA ILE A 63 -7.60 9.08 1.37
C ILE A 63 -8.74 9.99 0.87
N ARG A 64 -9.89 9.39 0.53
CA ARG A 64 -11.08 10.14 0.10
C ARG A 64 -11.61 11.10 1.17
N LYS A 65 -11.54 10.73 2.45
CA LYS A 65 -11.91 11.62 3.56
C LYS A 65 -10.96 12.81 3.60
N ARG A 66 -9.64 12.58 3.58
CA ARG A 66 -8.64 13.64 3.60
C ARG A 66 -8.71 14.55 2.37
N TRP A 67 -8.96 13.98 1.19
CA TRP A 67 -9.20 14.70 -0.07
C TRP A 67 -10.45 15.57 -0.02
N ARG A 68 -11.53 15.14 0.64
CA ARG A 68 -12.73 15.98 0.81
C ARG A 68 -12.54 17.14 1.77
N LEU A 69 -11.58 17.06 2.68
CA LEU A 69 -11.30 18.11 3.67
C LEU A 69 -10.50 19.29 3.09
N GLY A 70 -9.89 19.14 1.92
CA GLY A 70 -9.12 20.22 1.30
C GLY A 70 -8.32 19.74 0.09
N ASN A 71 -7.43 20.59 -0.41
CA ASN A 71 -6.69 20.36 -1.64
C ASN A 71 -5.54 19.34 -1.45
N LEU A 72 -5.87 18.05 -1.30
CA LEU A 72 -4.88 16.96 -1.25
C LEU A 72 -4.51 16.54 -2.69
N PRO A 73 -3.33 16.90 -3.21
CA PRO A 73 -2.83 16.34 -4.46
C PRO A 73 -2.63 14.82 -4.32
N VAL A 74 -3.20 14.07 -5.26
CA VAL A 74 -3.02 12.62 -5.37
C VAL A 74 -2.41 12.32 -6.73
N GLY A 75 -1.23 11.71 -6.73
CA GLY A 75 -0.56 11.21 -7.94
C GLY A 75 -0.67 9.69 -8.05
N VAL A 76 -0.69 9.19 -9.28
CA VAL A 76 -0.78 7.76 -9.59
C VAL A 76 0.27 7.37 -10.63
N ILE A 77 1.01 6.30 -10.36
CA ILE A 77 1.85 5.59 -11.34
C ILE A 77 1.29 4.17 -11.47
N GLY A 78 0.93 3.76 -12.69
CA GLY A 78 0.27 2.48 -12.97
C GLY A 78 -1.25 2.58 -13.18
N ASP A 79 -1.89 1.49 -13.57
CA ASP A 79 -3.34 1.47 -13.84
C ASP A 79 -4.16 1.30 -12.56
N VAL A 80 -4.80 2.39 -12.11
CA VAL A 80 -5.59 2.43 -10.86
C VAL A 80 -7.09 2.58 -11.12
N GLY A 81 -7.50 3.00 -12.32
CA GLY A 81 -8.90 3.24 -12.65
C GLY A 81 -9.61 4.23 -11.70
N ASP A 82 -10.91 4.04 -11.48
CA ASP A 82 -11.72 4.97 -10.67
C ASP A 82 -11.51 4.78 -9.15
N THR A 83 -10.90 5.76 -8.49
CA THR A 83 -10.66 5.79 -7.03
C THR A 83 -11.76 6.47 -6.21
N ARG A 84 -12.77 7.09 -6.85
CA ARG A 84 -13.83 7.94 -6.25
C ARG A 84 -13.35 9.32 -5.75
N TYR A 85 -12.21 9.79 -6.23
CA TYR A 85 -11.66 11.14 -6.06
C TYR A 85 -10.72 11.44 -7.23
N ASP A 86 -10.46 12.71 -7.48
CA ASP A 86 -9.57 13.12 -8.57
C ASP A 86 -8.11 12.81 -8.24
N TYR A 87 -7.35 12.43 -9.26
CA TYR A 87 -5.91 12.17 -9.18
C TYR A 87 -5.22 12.55 -10.49
N GLU A 88 -3.91 12.76 -10.42
CA GLU A 88 -3.05 12.98 -11.57
C GLU A 88 -2.33 11.69 -11.97
N GLN A 89 -2.49 11.25 -13.22
CA GLN A 89 -1.74 10.11 -13.75
C GLN A 89 -0.34 10.57 -14.17
N LEU A 90 0.69 10.14 -13.43
CA LEU A 90 2.09 10.54 -13.63
C LEU A 90 2.86 9.58 -14.54
N GLY A 91 2.36 8.36 -14.76
CA GLY A 91 2.97 7.38 -15.65
C GLY A 91 2.24 6.04 -15.66
N ALA A 92 2.46 5.21 -16.67
CA ALA A 92 1.83 3.89 -16.79
C ALA A 92 2.60 2.75 -16.08
N GLY A 93 3.81 3.05 -15.58
CA GLY A 93 4.75 2.04 -15.06
C GLY A 93 5.69 1.53 -16.14
#